data_AF-A0A9W7I757-F1
#
_entry.id   AF-A0A9W7I757-F1
#
_cell.length_a   1.000
_cell.length_b   1.000
_cell.length_c   1.000
_cell.angle_alpha   90.00
_cell.angle_beta   90.00
_cell.angle_gamma   90.00
#
_symmetry.space_group_name_H-M   'P 1'
#
loop_
_entity.id
_entity.type
_entity.pdbx_description
1 polymer ?
#
loop_
_entity_poly.entity_id
_entity_poly.type
_entity_poly.pdbx_seq_one_letter_code
_entity_poly.pdbx_strand_id
1 'polypeptide(L)'
;MGKVRQSRFLAKKRLIATIALSMLVMLTVVLLMLLGLGIFSLPMSGDNSSSYDLSSYRRMASKRGRGLGNRGDQWAEVLSWEPRAFLYHNFLSKEECEYLIKIAKPLMKKSSVVDSKTGKSKDSRVRTSSGMFLRRGQDKIISDIEKRIAEYSFMPVEHGEGLQVLHYEVGQKYDPHFDYFLDTFNIRKGGQRMATMLMYLTDVEEGGETIFPSAKGNVSNVPWWDELSKCGKKGLAVKPKMGNALLFWSMKPDATVDPSSLHGGCPVIKGNKWSSTKWMHVNEY
;
A
#
# COMPACT_ATOMS: atom_id res chain seq x y z
N MET A 1 71.51 11.02 44.23
CA MET A 1 70.23 11.39 44.90
C MET A 1 69.08 11.53 43.90
N GLY A 2 68.49 10.42 43.41
CA GLY A 2 67.42 10.49 42.38
C GLY A 2 66.29 9.45 42.49
N LYS A 3 66.51 8.27 43.11
CA LYS A 3 65.51 7.19 43.13
C LYS A 3 64.42 7.31 44.20
N VAL A 4 64.64 8.04 45.30
CA VAL A 4 63.69 8.12 46.43
C VAL A 4 62.50 9.07 46.14
N ARG A 5 62.68 10.06 45.27
CA ARG A 5 61.66 11.10 44.99
C ARG A 5 60.55 10.60 44.05
N GLN A 6 60.87 9.66 43.16
CA GLN A 6 59.95 9.12 42.17
C GLN A 6 58.98 8.07 42.76
N SER A 7 59.43 7.26 43.73
CA SER A 7 58.56 6.26 44.38
C SER A 7 57.48 6.88 45.28
N ARG A 8 57.82 7.98 45.99
CA ARG A 8 56.85 8.72 46.82
C ARG A 8 55.74 9.37 46.00
N PHE A 9 56.03 9.80 44.76
CA PHE A 9 55.04 10.41 43.86
C PHE A 9 54.06 9.38 43.28
N LEU A 10 54.56 8.19 42.91
CA LEU A 10 53.74 7.07 42.45
C LEU A 10 52.84 6.51 43.56
N ALA A 11 53.35 6.41 44.79
CA ALA A 11 52.57 5.99 45.95
C ALA A 11 51.44 6.98 46.28
N LYS A 12 51.70 8.29 46.19
CA LYS A 12 50.69 9.34 46.44
C LYS A 12 49.58 9.33 45.38
N LYS A 13 49.90 9.10 44.11
CA LYS A 13 48.89 8.96 43.04
C LYS A 13 48.03 7.71 43.21
N ARG A 14 48.62 6.57 43.58
CA ARG A 14 47.86 5.34 43.89
C ARG A 14 46.92 5.54 45.08
N LEU A 15 47.40 6.20 46.15
CA LEU A 15 46.59 6.49 47.34
C LEU A 15 45.38 7.39 47.02
N ILE A 16 45.59 8.46 46.24
CA ILE A 16 44.51 9.35 45.80
C ILE A 16 43.49 8.61 44.91
N ALA A 17 43.96 7.76 44.00
CA ALA A 17 43.09 6.95 43.15
C ALA A 17 42.26 5.94 43.96
N THR A 18 42.84 5.28 44.95
CA THR A 18 42.09 4.38 45.84
C THR A 18 41.08 5.12 46.72
N ILE A 19 41.41 6.32 47.22
CA ILE A 19 40.46 7.13 48.00
C ILE A 19 39.30 7.58 47.11
N ALA A 20 39.59 8.07 45.90
CA ALA A 20 38.57 8.48 44.93
C ALA A 20 37.65 7.32 44.53
N LEU A 21 38.21 6.13 44.28
CA LEU A 21 37.44 4.94 43.98
C LEU A 21 36.57 4.51 45.17
N SER A 22 37.11 4.56 46.40
CA SER A 22 36.34 4.23 47.60
C SER A 22 35.18 5.21 47.83
N MET A 23 35.40 6.51 47.58
CA MET A 23 34.35 7.51 47.69
C MET A 23 33.27 7.32 46.64
N LEU A 24 33.65 6.96 45.41
CA LEU A 24 32.70 6.67 44.35
C LEU A 24 31.83 5.46 44.69
N VAL A 25 32.43 4.39 45.21
CA VAL A 25 31.69 3.18 45.64
C VAL A 25 30.78 3.47 46.84
N MET A 26 31.23 4.26 47.81
CA MET A 26 30.37 4.65 48.93
C MET A 26 29.20 5.52 48.47
N LEU A 27 29.42 6.43 47.53
CA LEU A 27 28.37 7.28 46.97
C LEU A 27 27.32 6.46 46.21
N THR A 28 27.74 5.45 45.43
CA THR A 28 26.79 4.58 44.71
C THR A 28 25.98 3.71 45.65
N VAL A 29 26.59 3.18 46.72
CA VAL A 29 25.87 2.39 47.74
C VAL A 29 24.83 3.27 48.47
N VAL A 30 25.18 4.49 48.85
CA VAL A 30 24.23 5.43 49.48
C VAL A 30 23.07 5.77 48.52
N LEU A 31 23.37 6.02 47.25
CA LEU A 31 22.33 6.29 46.24
C LEU A 31 21.36 5.10 46.07
N LEU A 32 21.88 3.88 46.05
CA LEU A 32 21.08 2.66 45.95
C LEU A 32 20.22 2.43 47.21
N MET A 33 20.73 2.74 48.40
CA MET A 33 19.93 2.70 49.63
C MET A 33 18.82 3.75 49.63
N LEU A 34 19.10 4.97 49.17
CA LEU A 34 18.08 6.02 49.08
C LEU A 34 16.97 5.69 48.06
N LEU A 35 17.32 5.02 46.95
CA LEU A 35 16.37 4.47 45.99
C LEU A 35 15.56 3.31 46.60
N GLY A 36 16.20 2.39 47.33
CA GLY A 36 15.54 1.25 47.97
C GLY A 36 14.62 1.64 49.14
N LEU A 37 14.94 2.73 49.84
CA LEU A 37 14.11 3.30 50.91
C LEU A 37 13.02 4.26 50.37
N GLY A 38 12.94 4.48 49.06
CA GLY A 38 11.93 5.33 48.42
C GLY A 38 12.08 6.83 48.73
N ILE A 39 13.24 7.27 49.24
CA ILE A 39 13.52 8.67 49.59
C ILE A 39 13.82 9.50 48.33
N PHE A 40 14.30 8.84 47.26
CA PHE A 40 14.51 9.43 45.94
C PHE A 40 13.85 8.58 44.86
N SER A 41 13.15 9.24 43.93
CA SER A 41 12.57 8.64 42.74
C SER A 41 13.30 9.18 41.51
N LEU A 42 13.73 8.31 40.60
CA LEU A 42 14.20 8.77 39.29
C LEU A 42 13.03 9.39 38.53
N PRO A 43 13.23 10.50 37.78
CA PRO A 43 12.20 11.03 36.92
C PRO A 43 12.04 10.06 35.73
N MET A 44 11.18 9.06 35.88
CA MET A 44 10.53 8.49 34.71
C MET A 44 9.69 9.61 34.11
N SER A 45 10.01 10.01 32.89
CA SER A 45 9.09 10.76 32.03
C SER A 45 7.84 9.90 31.84
N GLY A 46 6.93 10.01 32.81
CA GLY A 46 5.62 9.40 32.81
C GLY A 46 4.76 10.14 31.82
N ASP A 47 4.90 9.78 30.56
CA ASP A 47 3.91 10.10 29.54
C ASP A 47 2.66 9.31 29.92
N ASN A 48 1.76 9.95 30.66
CA ASN A 48 0.55 9.34 31.21
C ASN A 48 -0.51 9.17 30.12
N SER A 49 -0.10 8.64 28.96
CA SER A 49 -0.99 8.14 27.94
C SER A 49 -1.27 6.67 28.25
N SER A 50 -2.54 6.34 28.42
CA SER A 50 -2.99 4.95 28.50
C SER A 50 -2.39 4.21 27.29
N SER A 51 -1.64 3.13 27.54
CA SER A 51 -1.04 2.27 26.50
C SER A 51 -2.09 1.59 25.59
N TYR A 52 -3.36 1.87 25.80
CA TYR A 52 -4.50 1.41 25.03
C TYR A 52 -5.19 2.54 24.24
N ASP A 53 -4.70 3.78 24.33
CA ASP A 53 -5.27 4.90 23.56
C ASP A 53 -4.70 4.96 22.14
N LEU A 54 -5.28 4.13 21.27
CA LEU A 54 -5.00 4.10 19.84
C LEU A 54 -5.37 5.42 19.12
N SER A 55 -6.10 6.33 19.76
CA SER A 55 -6.49 7.61 19.15
C SER A 55 -5.29 8.55 18.97
N SER A 56 -4.27 8.43 19.84
CA SER A 56 -3.02 9.19 19.78
C SER A 56 -2.17 8.78 18.56
N TYR A 57 -2.03 7.48 18.32
CA TYR A 57 -1.38 6.93 17.11
C TYR A 57 -2.11 7.32 15.83
N ARG A 58 -3.45 7.30 15.84
CA ARG A 58 -4.28 7.74 14.71
C ARG A 58 -4.02 9.20 14.34
N ARG A 59 -3.84 10.10 15.32
CA ARG A 59 -3.53 11.52 15.07
C ARG A 59 -2.12 11.74 14.52
N MET A 60 -1.12 10.97 14.96
CA MET A 60 0.25 11.10 14.43
C MET A 60 0.38 10.58 12.99
N ALA A 61 -0.26 9.45 12.65
CA ALA A 61 -0.23 8.91 11.28
C ALA A 61 -0.94 9.84 10.27
N SER A 62 -2.05 10.47 10.67
CA SER A 62 -2.83 11.39 9.84
C SER A 62 -2.07 12.70 9.52
N LYS A 63 -1.27 13.25 10.45
CA LYS A 63 -0.58 14.55 10.26
C LYS A 63 0.70 14.50 9.40
N ARG A 64 1.24 13.32 9.07
CA ARG A 64 2.45 13.15 8.24
C ARG A 64 2.23 12.16 7.10
N GLY A 65 1.12 12.29 6.37
CA GLY A 65 0.92 11.51 5.15
C GLY A 65 2.05 11.79 4.14
N ARG A 66 2.89 10.79 3.85
CA ARG A 66 3.77 10.83 2.67
C ARG A 66 2.88 10.88 1.42
N GLY A 67 3.16 11.81 0.49
CA GLY A 67 2.41 11.97 -0.75
C GLY A 67 2.16 13.44 -1.13
N LEU A 68 1.65 13.65 -2.34
CA LEU A 68 1.24 14.97 -2.83
C LEU A 68 -0.21 15.23 -2.42
N GLY A 69 -0.55 16.43 -1.94
CA GLY A 69 -1.93 16.82 -1.66
C GLY A 69 -2.53 16.25 -0.37
N ASN A 70 -3.82 16.51 -0.14
CA ASN A 70 -4.56 16.05 1.03
C ASN A 70 -5.55 14.93 0.64
N ARG A 71 -5.53 13.83 1.37
CA ARG A 71 -6.42 12.69 1.16
C ARG A 71 -7.70 12.76 2.01
N GLY A 72 -7.79 13.64 3.00
CA GLY A 72 -8.89 13.57 3.97
C GLY A 72 -8.89 12.26 4.76
N ASP A 73 -10.04 11.90 5.35
CA ASP A 73 -10.17 10.71 6.18
C ASP A 73 -10.19 9.43 5.32
N GLN A 74 -9.24 8.54 5.60
CA GLN A 74 -9.11 7.24 4.95
C GLN A 74 -9.87 6.17 5.72
N TRP A 75 -10.57 5.30 5.01
CA TRP A 75 -11.28 4.16 5.58
C TRP A 75 -11.47 3.05 4.53
N ALA A 76 -11.87 1.87 4.98
CA ALA A 76 -11.97 0.68 4.14
C ALA A 76 -13.35 0.02 4.24
N GLU A 77 -13.82 -0.55 3.13
CA GLU A 77 -14.98 -1.43 3.06
C GLU A 77 -14.55 -2.83 2.63
N VAL A 78 -15.12 -3.85 3.28
CA VAL A 78 -15.03 -5.23 2.81
C VAL A 78 -16.16 -5.45 1.80
N LEU A 79 -15.80 -5.71 0.54
CA LEU A 79 -16.80 -5.93 -0.51
C LEU A 79 -17.16 -7.40 -0.67
N SER A 80 -16.15 -8.28 -0.60
CA SER A 80 -16.35 -9.72 -0.73
C SER A 80 -15.17 -10.49 -0.14
N TRP A 81 -15.44 -11.76 0.19
CA TRP A 81 -14.43 -12.76 0.55
C TRP A 81 -14.15 -13.75 -0.58
N GLU A 82 -15.03 -13.81 -1.60
CA GLU A 82 -14.90 -14.65 -2.80
C GLU A 82 -15.35 -13.84 -4.04
N PRO A 83 -14.44 -13.15 -4.74
CA PRO A 83 -13.02 -13.05 -4.41
C PRO A 83 -12.81 -12.13 -3.20
N ARG A 84 -11.65 -12.25 -2.54
CA ARG A 84 -11.27 -11.27 -1.51
C ARG A 84 -11.11 -9.90 -2.18
N ALA A 85 -11.98 -8.96 -1.84
CA ALA A 85 -12.04 -7.64 -2.44
C ALA A 85 -12.36 -6.57 -1.38
N PHE A 86 -11.55 -5.51 -1.36
CA PHE A 86 -11.61 -4.42 -0.39
C PHE A 86 -11.56 -3.08 -1.12
N LEU A 87 -12.42 -2.15 -0.74
CA LEU A 87 -12.41 -0.78 -1.27
C LEU A 87 -11.80 0.15 -0.24
N TYR A 88 -10.71 0.81 -0.62
CA TYR A 88 -10.07 1.86 0.17
C TYR A 88 -10.53 3.23 -0.32
N HIS A 89 -11.22 3.96 0.54
CA HIS A 89 -11.69 5.30 0.25
C HIS A 89 -10.59 6.33 0.51
N ASN A 90 -10.50 7.30 -0.40
CA ASN A 90 -9.49 8.36 -0.35
C ASN A 90 -8.04 7.83 -0.26
N PHE A 91 -7.74 6.77 -1.02
CA PHE A 91 -6.42 6.15 -1.08
C PHE A 91 -5.38 7.04 -1.80
N LEU A 92 -5.79 7.71 -2.87
CA LEU A 92 -5.02 8.77 -3.54
C LEU A 92 -5.64 10.13 -3.22
N SER A 93 -4.79 11.16 -3.19
CA SER A 93 -5.28 12.54 -3.20
C SER A 93 -5.74 12.93 -4.61
N LYS A 94 -6.51 14.02 -4.70
CA LYS A 94 -6.90 14.58 -6.00
C LYS A 94 -5.67 14.94 -6.84
N GLU A 95 -4.66 15.52 -6.20
CA GLU A 95 -3.42 15.96 -6.83
C GLU A 95 -2.58 14.77 -7.33
N GLU A 96 -2.57 13.64 -6.62
CA GLU A 96 -1.92 12.41 -7.08
C GLU A 96 -2.64 11.82 -8.29
N CYS A 97 -3.97 11.81 -8.31
CA CYS A 97 -4.75 11.36 -9.46
C CYS A 97 -4.48 12.23 -10.70
N GLU A 98 -4.55 13.56 -10.55
CA GLU A 98 -4.28 14.51 -11.63
C GLU A 98 -2.84 14.40 -12.15
N TYR A 99 -1.89 14.19 -11.23
CA TYR A 99 -0.50 13.97 -11.57
C TYR A 99 -0.30 12.74 -12.46
N LEU A 100 -0.85 11.58 -12.05
CA LEU A 100 -0.76 10.34 -12.83
C LEU A 100 -1.38 10.49 -14.22
N ILE A 101 -2.55 11.14 -14.32
CA ILE A 101 -3.19 11.44 -15.62
C ILE A 101 -2.28 12.33 -16.47
N LYS A 102 -1.74 13.41 -15.89
CA LYS A 102 -0.92 14.40 -16.61
C LYS A 102 0.31 13.77 -17.25
N ILE A 103 1.05 12.94 -16.51
CA ILE A 103 2.28 12.32 -17.02
C ILE A 103 2.01 11.17 -17.99
N ALA A 104 0.88 10.48 -17.85
CA ALA A 104 0.52 9.36 -18.73
C ALA A 104 -0.09 9.83 -20.06
N LYS A 105 -0.94 10.87 -20.04
CA LYS A 105 -1.72 11.35 -21.19
C LYS A 105 -0.93 11.50 -22.51
N PRO A 106 0.27 12.11 -22.56
CA PRO A 106 1.02 12.25 -23.82
C PRO A 106 1.63 10.95 -24.33
N LEU A 107 1.64 9.88 -23.52
CA LEU A 107 2.30 8.60 -23.83
C LEU A 107 1.31 7.46 -24.07
N MET A 108 0.00 7.74 -24.04
CA MET A 108 -1.05 6.75 -24.17
C MET A 108 -1.04 6.11 -25.56
N LYS A 109 -1.10 4.79 -25.61
CA LYS A 109 -1.25 4.00 -26.84
C LYS A 109 -2.44 3.06 -26.71
N LYS A 110 -2.97 2.55 -27.81
CA LYS A 110 -4.03 1.52 -27.76
C LYS A 110 -3.57 0.34 -26.90
N SER A 111 -4.43 -0.11 -26.00
CA SER A 111 -4.10 -1.19 -25.06
C SER A 111 -4.08 -2.54 -25.75
N SER A 112 -3.17 -3.40 -25.30
CA SER A 112 -3.10 -4.81 -25.69
C SER A 112 -3.52 -5.73 -24.54
N VAL A 113 -3.65 -7.02 -24.85
CA VAL A 113 -3.87 -8.11 -23.88
C VAL A 113 -2.78 -9.16 -24.00
N VAL A 114 -2.54 -9.92 -22.93
CA VAL A 114 -1.64 -11.07 -22.93
C VAL A 114 -2.38 -12.28 -23.51
N ASP A 115 -1.80 -12.88 -24.54
CA ASP A 115 -2.32 -14.12 -25.12
C ASP A 115 -2.02 -15.30 -24.18
N SER A 116 -3.07 -16.02 -23.77
CA SER A 116 -2.96 -17.08 -22.75
C SER A 116 -2.18 -18.31 -23.19
N LYS A 117 -1.98 -18.53 -24.50
CA LYS A 117 -1.23 -19.67 -25.03
C LYS A 117 0.25 -19.34 -25.22
N THR A 118 0.53 -18.12 -25.68
CA THR A 118 1.87 -17.70 -26.09
C THR A 118 2.56 -16.75 -25.12
N GLY A 119 1.82 -16.16 -24.17
CA GLY A 119 2.30 -15.15 -23.24
C GLY A 119 2.61 -13.78 -23.89
N LYS A 120 2.35 -13.62 -25.19
CA LYS A 120 2.70 -12.41 -25.96
C LYS A 120 1.58 -11.37 -25.96
N SER A 121 1.96 -10.09 -26.11
CA SER A 121 1.03 -8.98 -26.30
C SER A 121 0.32 -9.07 -27.65
N LYS A 122 -1.01 -8.96 -27.67
CA LYS A 122 -1.86 -8.98 -28.87
C LYS A 122 -2.85 -7.81 -28.90
N ASP A 123 -3.12 -7.32 -30.11
CA ASP A 123 -4.13 -6.30 -30.36
C ASP A 123 -5.52 -6.81 -29.95
N SER A 124 -6.24 -6.00 -29.17
CA SER A 124 -7.41 -6.47 -28.45
C SER A 124 -8.70 -5.87 -28.98
N ARG A 125 -9.69 -6.74 -29.24
CA ARG A 125 -11.11 -6.35 -29.37
C ARG A 125 -11.85 -6.42 -28.03
N VAL A 126 -11.24 -7.07 -27.03
CA VAL A 126 -11.85 -7.34 -25.72
C VAL A 126 -11.49 -6.26 -24.69
N ARG A 127 -10.37 -5.57 -24.89
CA ARG A 127 -9.93 -4.37 -24.16
C ARG A 127 -9.76 -3.24 -25.17
N THR A 128 -10.59 -2.22 -25.07
CA THR A 128 -10.63 -1.14 -26.07
C THR A 128 -10.09 0.19 -25.57
N SER A 129 -9.47 0.20 -24.38
CA SER A 129 -8.83 1.37 -23.78
C SER A 129 -7.54 1.80 -24.48
N SER A 130 -7.07 2.98 -24.12
CA SER A 130 -5.65 3.34 -24.23
C SER A 130 -4.92 3.12 -22.89
N GLY A 131 -3.61 2.89 -22.93
CA GLY A 131 -2.81 2.59 -21.76
C GLY A 131 -1.32 2.88 -21.94
N MET A 132 -0.63 3.05 -20.82
CA MET A 132 0.83 3.15 -20.75
C MET A 132 1.33 2.66 -19.38
N PHE A 133 2.62 2.32 -19.29
CA PHE A 133 3.26 1.93 -18.03
C PHE A 133 4.23 3.01 -17.56
N LEU A 134 4.09 3.43 -16.31
CA LEU A 134 5.06 4.22 -15.59
C LEU A 134 6.11 3.30 -14.97
N ARG A 135 7.37 3.75 -14.93
CA ARG A 135 8.45 2.94 -14.35
C ARG A 135 8.29 2.90 -12.82
N ARG A 136 8.63 1.76 -12.21
CA ARG A 136 8.75 1.65 -10.75
C ARG A 136 9.72 2.70 -10.23
N GLY A 137 9.36 3.37 -9.13
CA GLY A 137 10.19 4.40 -8.51
C GLY A 137 10.62 5.53 -9.45
N GLN A 138 9.89 5.79 -10.54
CA GLN A 138 10.28 6.77 -11.57
C GLN A 138 10.54 8.17 -10.99
N ASP A 139 9.76 8.56 -9.99
CA ASP A 139 9.94 9.79 -9.21
C ASP A 139 9.41 9.59 -7.79
N LYS A 140 9.52 10.64 -6.98
CA LYS A 140 9.11 10.63 -5.57
C LYS A 140 7.61 10.39 -5.40
N ILE A 141 6.76 10.93 -6.27
CA ILE A 141 5.29 10.79 -6.14
C ILE A 141 4.91 9.34 -6.43
N ILE A 142 5.43 8.77 -7.52
CA ILE A 142 5.22 7.35 -7.85
C ILE A 142 5.75 6.45 -6.72
N SER A 143 6.96 6.73 -6.21
CA SER A 143 7.55 5.96 -5.10
C SER A 143 6.70 6.00 -3.83
N ASP A 144 6.13 7.17 -3.50
CA ASP A 144 5.28 7.33 -2.32
C ASP A 144 3.94 6.59 -2.49
N ILE A 145 3.36 6.58 -3.70
CA ILE A 145 2.18 5.78 -4.04
C ILE A 145 2.50 4.28 -3.94
N GLU A 146 3.62 3.82 -4.50
CA GLU A 146 4.01 2.41 -4.46
C GLU A 146 4.26 1.90 -3.03
N LYS A 147 4.89 2.71 -2.18
CA LYS A 147 5.04 2.42 -0.74
C LYS A 147 3.68 2.32 -0.04
N ARG A 148 2.75 3.20 -0.37
CA ARG A 148 1.39 3.14 0.18
C ARG A 148 0.64 1.90 -0.27
N ILE A 149 0.80 1.49 -1.53
CA ILE A 149 0.22 0.24 -2.02
C ILE A 149 0.75 -0.93 -1.19
N ALA A 150 2.07 -0.97 -0.96
CA ALA A 150 2.69 -1.99 -0.11
C ALA A 150 2.16 -1.99 1.34
N GLU A 151 1.99 -0.81 1.94
CA GLU A 151 1.41 -0.65 3.28
C GLU A 151 -0.04 -1.19 3.37
N TYR A 152 -0.85 -1.01 2.32
CA TYR A 152 -2.26 -1.42 2.28
C TYR A 152 -2.50 -2.86 1.80
N SER A 153 -1.60 -3.40 0.99
CA SER A 153 -1.68 -4.78 0.52
C SER A 153 -0.89 -5.77 1.39
N PHE A 154 -0.02 -5.25 2.27
CA PHE A 154 0.97 -6.02 3.02
C PHE A 154 1.93 -6.80 2.11
N MET A 155 2.14 -6.33 0.88
CA MET A 155 3.10 -6.91 -0.07
C MET A 155 4.30 -5.96 -0.26
N PRO A 156 5.54 -6.47 -0.33
CA PRO A 156 6.71 -5.61 -0.56
C PRO A 156 6.62 -4.83 -1.89
N VAL A 157 7.21 -3.64 -1.94
CA VAL A 157 7.21 -2.78 -3.14
C VAL A 157 7.88 -3.50 -4.32
N GLU A 158 8.86 -4.35 -4.02
CA GLU A 158 9.68 -5.14 -4.92
C GLU A 158 8.88 -6.18 -5.70
N HIS A 159 7.74 -6.59 -5.17
CA HIS A 159 6.86 -7.57 -5.81
C HIS A 159 5.93 -6.93 -6.85
N GLY A 160 5.82 -5.61 -6.86
CA GLY A 160 4.88 -4.91 -7.74
C GLY A 160 5.47 -4.56 -9.10
N GLU A 161 4.73 -4.77 -10.19
CA GLU A 161 5.07 -4.25 -11.52
C GLU A 161 5.09 -2.70 -11.57
N GLY A 162 5.42 -2.08 -12.70
CA GLY A 162 5.19 -0.63 -12.88
C GLY A 162 3.70 -0.27 -12.85
N LEU A 163 3.37 0.97 -12.47
CA LEU A 163 1.97 1.45 -12.52
C LEU A 163 1.49 1.49 -13.98
N GLN A 164 0.44 0.75 -14.30
CA GLN A 164 -0.24 0.86 -15.59
C GLN A 164 -1.33 1.93 -15.50
N VAL A 165 -1.26 3.00 -16.30
CA VAL A 165 -2.34 4.00 -16.40
C VAL A 165 -3.20 3.70 -17.62
N LEU A 166 -4.52 3.82 -17.46
CA LEU A 166 -5.52 3.45 -18.46
C LEU A 166 -6.56 4.53 -18.62
N HIS A 167 -7.02 4.71 -19.86
CA HIS A 167 -8.09 5.63 -20.21
C HIS A 167 -9.14 4.95 -21.09
N TYR A 168 -10.40 5.05 -20.67
CA TYR A 168 -11.57 4.58 -21.40
C TYR A 168 -12.48 5.76 -21.75
N GLU A 169 -12.72 5.92 -23.05
CA GLU A 169 -13.73 6.82 -23.60
C GLU A 169 -15.12 6.17 -23.56
N VAL A 170 -16.16 6.94 -23.87
CA VAL A 170 -17.53 6.43 -24.02
C VAL A 170 -17.57 5.22 -24.96
N GLY A 171 -18.23 4.15 -24.51
CA GLY A 171 -18.34 2.87 -25.20
C GLY A 171 -17.15 1.93 -25.02
N GLN A 172 -15.99 2.41 -24.57
CA GLN A 172 -14.82 1.55 -24.33
C GLN A 172 -14.99 0.72 -23.06
N LYS A 173 -14.42 -0.49 -23.07
CA LYS A 173 -14.62 -1.52 -22.03
C LYS A 173 -13.40 -2.44 -21.90
N TYR A 174 -13.46 -3.31 -20.90
CA TYR A 174 -12.62 -4.50 -20.80
C TYR A 174 -13.50 -5.70 -20.44
N ASP A 175 -13.61 -6.67 -21.34
CA ASP A 175 -14.32 -7.92 -21.07
C ASP A 175 -13.72 -8.66 -19.85
N PRO A 176 -14.53 -9.48 -19.16
CA PRO A 176 -14.06 -10.23 -18.00
C PRO A 176 -12.82 -11.09 -18.28
N HIS A 177 -11.82 -10.99 -17.41
CA HIS A 177 -10.54 -11.67 -17.51
C HIS A 177 -9.96 -11.94 -16.11
N PHE A 178 -8.85 -12.67 -16.08
CA PHE A 178 -8.05 -12.88 -14.90
C PHE A 178 -6.76 -12.08 -14.98
N ASP A 179 -6.29 -11.59 -13.85
CA ASP A 179 -4.97 -10.96 -13.74
C ASP A 179 -3.85 -11.97 -13.56
N TYR A 180 -4.16 -13.17 -13.07
CA TYR A 180 -3.21 -14.27 -13.01
C TYR A 180 -2.89 -14.82 -14.40
N PHE A 181 -1.68 -15.36 -14.56
CA PHE A 181 -1.20 -15.98 -15.78
C PHE A 181 -1.62 -17.45 -15.85
N LEU A 182 -1.96 -17.89 -17.07
CA LEU A 182 -2.13 -19.30 -17.43
C LEU A 182 -0.91 -19.84 -18.19
N ASP A 183 0.01 -18.97 -18.60
CA ASP A 183 1.21 -19.31 -19.34
C ASP A 183 2.44 -19.39 -18.44
N THR A 184 3.42 -20.20 -18.82
CA THR A 184 4.67 -20.35 -18.05
C THR A 184 5.70 -19.25 -18.33
N PHE A 185 5.53 -18.45 -19.38
CA PHE A 185 6.49 -17.42 -19.77
C PHE A 185 6.46 -16.24 -18.81
N ASN A 186 5.26 -15.71 -18.52
CA ASN A 186 5.07 -14.59 -17.61
C ASN A 186 5.30 -15.00 -16.14
N ILE A 187 4.94 -16.24 -15.76
CA ILE A 187 5.20 -16.77 -14.41
C ILE A 187 6.69 -16.78 -14.06
N ARG A 188 7.60 -16.92 -15.05
CA ARG A 188 9.05 -16.89 -14.78
C ARG A 188 9.53 -15.55 -14.23
N LYS A 189 8.75 -14.48 -14.38
CA LYS A 189 9.10 -13.14 -13.90
C LYS A 189 8.25 -12.80 -12.68
N GLY A 190 8.84 -12.92 -11.49
CA GLY A 190 8.17 -12.68 -10.21
C GLY A 190 7.19 -13.76 -9.75
N GLY A 191 6.93 -14.80 -10.54
CA GLY A 191 5.90 -15.78 -10.23
C GLY A 191 4.50 -15.28 -10.59
N GLN A 192 3.48 -15.87 -9.95
CA GLN A 192 2.08 -15.51 -10.22
C GLN A 192 1.73 -14.11 -9.69
N ARG A 193 0.85 -13.39 -10.39
CA ARG A 193 0.19 -12.19 -9.87
C ARG A 193 -0.81 -12.60 -8.80
N MET A 194 -0.50 -12.25 -7.55
CA MET A 194 -1.25 -12.63 -6.37
C MET A 194 -2.38 -11.66 -6.06
N ALA A 195 -2.13 -10.36 -6.24
CA ALA A 195 -3.08 -9.31 -5.93
C ALA A 195 -2.97 -8.13 -6.91
N THR A 196 -4.07 -7.39 -7.02
CA THR A 196 -4.19 -6.21 -7.88
C THR A 196 -4.72 -5.05 -7.07
N MET A 197 -4.04 -3.91 -7.15
CA MET A 197 -4.56 -2.62 -6.70
C MET A 197 -5.01 -1.82 -7.92
N LEU A 198 -6.32 -1.58 -8.05
CA LEU A 198 -6.92 -0.75 -9.09
C LEU A 198 -7.36 0.59 -8.48
N MET A 199 -6.66 1.66 -8.81
CA MET A 199 -6.94 3.01 -8.34
C MET A 199 -7.75 3.77 -9.38
N TYR A 200 -8.84 4.42 -8.95
CA TYR A 200 -9.68 5.25 -9.82
C TYR A 200 -9.17 6.69 -9.80
N LEU A 201 -8.85 7.22 -10.99
CA LEU A 201 -8.24 8.55 -11.13
C LEU A 201 -9.26 9.63 -11.54
N THR A 202 -10.48 9.22 -11.90
CA THR A 202 -11.62 10.11 -12.17
C THR A 202 -12.90 9.52 -11.59
N ASP A 203 -13.84 10.41 -11.27
CA ASP A 203 -15.24 10.03 -11.13
C ASP A 203 -15.82 9.73 -12.53
N VAL A 204 -16.63 8.69 -12.63
CA VAL A 204 -17.34 8.35 -13.87
C VAL A 204 -18.83 8.59 -13.66
N GLU A 205 -19.43 9.37 -14.55
CA GLU A 205 -20.82 9.80 -14.42
C GLU A 205 -21.78 8.60 -14.56
N GLU A 206 -21.58 7.77 -15.58
CA GLU A 206 -22.39 6.57 -15.81
C GLU A 206 -21.57 5.44 -16.46
N GLY A 207 -21.73 4.22 -15.96
CA GLY A 207 -20.99 3.04 -16.42
C GLY A 207 -19.55 2.99 -15.88
N GLY A 208 -18.68 2.28 -16.60
CA GLY A 208 -17.26 2.19 -16.26
C GLY A 208 -16.94 1.37 -15.01
N GLU A 209 -17.90 0.64 -14.44
CA GLU A 209 -17.72 -0.11 -13.20
C GLU A 209 -16.69 -1.23 -13.35
N THR A 210 -15.98 -1.53 -12.26
CA THR A 210 -15.22 -2.78 -12.18
C THR A 210 -16.15 -3.87 -11.67
N ILE A 211 -16.39 -4.89 -12.49
CA ILE A 211 -17.33 -5.98 -12.17
C ILE A 211 -16.61 -7.28 -11.87
N PHE A 212 -17.17 -8.06 -10.94
CA PHE A 212 -16.79 -9.43 -10.63
C PHE A 212 -18.00 -10.35 -10.88
N PRO A 213 -18.21 -10.81 -12.12
CA PRO A 213 -19.38 -11.64 -12.47
C PRO A 213 -19.41 -13.00 -11.75
N SER A 214 -18.27 -13.48 -11.26
CA SER A 214 -18.16 -14.77 -10.56
C SER A 214 -18.08 -14.65 -9.04
N ALA A 215 -18.23 -13.44 -8.50
CA ALA A 215 -18.24 -13.21 -7.06
C ALA A 215 -19.40 -13.99 -6.39
N LYS A 216 -19.14 -14.51 -5.20
CA LYS A 216 -20.13 -15.20 -4.36
C LYS A 216 -20.68 -14.25 -3.31
N GLY A 217 -21.91 -14.51 -2.87
CA GLY A 217 -22.60 -13.69 -1.87
C GLY A 217 -23.63 -12.74 -2.47
N ASN A 218 -24.12 -11.81 -1.63
CA ASN A 218 -25.18 -10.89 -2.01
C ASN A 218 -24.60 -9.68 -2.76
N VAL A 219 -24.54 -9.80 -4.09
CA VAL A 219 -23.94 -8.79 -4.98
C VAL A 219 -24.70 -7.45 -5.03
N SER A 220 -25.94 -7.41 -4.53
CA SER A 220 -26.76 -6.19 -4.48
C SER A 220 -26.64 -5.37 -3.19
N ASN A 221 -25.81 -5.78 -2.24
CA ASN A 221 -25.67 -5.09 -0.96
C ASN A 221 -24.73 -3.87 -0.98
N VAL A 222 -24.22 -3.49 -2.15
CA VAL A 222 -23.40 -2.27 -2.28
C VAL A 222 -24.29 -1.01 -2.21
N PRO A 223 -23.91 0.04 -1.46
CA PRO A 223 -24.73 1.26 -1.32
C PRO A 223 -25.08 1.95 -2.63
N TRP A 224 -24.28 1.75 -3.68
CA TRP A 224 -24.44 2.34 -5.01
C TRP A 224 -25.15 1.42 -6.01
N TRP A 225 -25.83 0.36 -5.57
CA TRP A 225 -26.44 -0.64 -6.45
C TRP A 225 -27.40 -0.04 -7.49
N ASP A 226 -28.23 0.92 -7.08
CA ASP A 226 -29.23 1.51 -7.96
C ASP A 226 -28.62 2.40 -9.05
N GLU A 227 -27.42 2.92 -8.82
CA GLU A 227 -26.65 3.73 -9.76
C GLU A 227 -25.87 2.88 -10.78
N LEU A 228 -25.81 1.56 -10.59
CA LEU A 228 -25.09 0.68 -11.49
C LEU A 228 -25.78 0.56 -12.86
N SER A 229 -24.96 0.52 -13.90
CA SER A 229 -25.37 0.18 -15.25
C SER A 229 -25.92 -1.25 -15.33
N LYS A 230 -26.58 -1.57 -16.46
CA LYS A 230 -26.98 -2.95 -16.78
C LYS A 230 -25.81 -3.94 -16.78
N CYS A 231 -24.59 -3.48 -17.02
CA CYS A 231 -23.39 -4.29 -16.93
C CYS A 231 -22.97 -4.50 -15.47
N GLY A 232 -22.96 -3.42 -14.67
CA GLY A 232 -22.66 -3.45 -13.24
C GLY A 232 -23.55 -4.42 -12.46
N LYS A 233 -24.85 -4.47 -12.78
CA LYS A 233 -25.83 -5.35 -12.11
C LYS A 233 -25.67 -6.85 -12.39
N LYS A 234 -24.66 -7.27 -13.18
CA LYS A 234 -24.40 -8.70 -13.50
C LYS A 234 -23.51 -9.42 -12.48
N GLY A 235 -23.04 -8.72 -11.45
CA GLY A 235 -22.19 -9.29 -10.40
C GLY A 235 -21.89 -8.23 -9.33
N LEU A 236 -20.92 -8.52 -8.45
CA LEU A 236 -20.41 -7.50 -7.55
C LEU A 236 -19.73 -6.42 -8.40
N ALA A 237 -20.06 -5.15 -8.16
CA ALA A 237 -19.54 -4.05 -8.96
C ALA A 237 -19.10 -2.87 -8.12
N VAL A 238 -18.02 -2.22 -8.54
CA VAL A 238 -17.47 -1.02 -7.90
C VAL A 238 -17.56 0.14 -8.88
N LYS A 239 -18.29 1.20 -8.47
CA LYS A 239 -18.37 2.45 -9.23
C LYS A 239 -17.03 3.21 -9.15
N PRO A 240 -16.48 3.71 -10.26
CA PRO A 240 -15.27 4.52 -10.22
C PRO A 240 -15.51 5.84 -9.49
N LYS A 241 -14.77 6.06 -8.42
CA LYS A 241 -14.77 7.30 -7.65
C LYS A 241 -13.33 7.77 -7.48
N MET A 242 -13.04 9.00 -7.87
CA MET A 242 -11.68 9.56 -7.85
C MET A 242 -11.06 9.41 -6.46
N GLY A 243 -9.82 8.92 -6.43
CA GLY A 243 -9.08 8.72 -5.19
C GLY A 243 -9.32 7.36 -4.51
N ASN A 244 -10.40 6.66 -4.84
CA ASN A 244 -10.64 5.32 -4.30
C ASN A 244 -9.73 4.28 -4.96
N ALA A 245 -9.41 3.23 -4.21
CA ALA A 245 -8.63 2.10 -4.70
C ALA A 245 -9.28 0.77 -4.31
N LEU A 246 -9.44 -0.12 -5.30
CA LEU A 246 -9.93 -1.48 -5.12
C LEU A 246 -8.74 -2.43 -5.05
N LEU A 247 -8.56 -3.09 -3.91
CA LEU A 247 -7.63 -4.20 -3.73
C LEU A 247 -8.38 -5.52 -3.85
N PHE A 248 -7.98 -6.38 -4.78
CA PHE A 248 -8.53 -7.73 -4.89
C PHE A 248 -7.45 -8.78 -5.15
N TRP A 249 -7.74 -10.02 -4.77
CA TRP A 249 -6.78 -11.12 -4.82
C TRP A 249 -7.11 -12.08 -5.95
N SER A 250 -6.10 -12.39 -6.76
CA SER A 250 -6.15 -13.39 -7.84
C SER A 250 -5.85 -14.81 -7.33
N MET A 251 -5.41 -14.91 -6.07
CA MET A 251 -5.05 -16.17 -5.41
C MET A 251 -5.69 -16.27 -4.02
N LYS A 252 -6.01 -17.50 -3.65
CA LYS A 252 -6.47 -17.88 -2.31
C LYS A 252 -5.29 -17.96 -1.33
N PRO A 253 -5.54 -17.94 -0.01
CA PRO A 253 -4.49 -18.09 1.00
C PRO A 253 -3.69 -19.40 0.91
N ASP A 254 -4.24 -20.44 0.30
CA ASP A 254 -3.56 -21.72 0.02
C ASP A 254 -2.68 -21.69 -1.25
N ALA A 255 -2.46 -20.50 -1.81
CA ALA A 255 -1.71 -20.24 -3.03
C ALA A 255 -2.31 -20.84 -4.32
N THR A 256 -3.56 -21.31 -4.31
CA THR A 256 -4.29 -21.65 -5.54
C THR A 256 -4.83 -20.38 -6.20
N VAL A 257 -4.97 -20.39 -7.53
CA VAL A 257 -5.67 -19.30 -8.24
C VAL A 257 -7.14 -19.26 -7.82
N ASP A 258 -7.74 -18.07 -7.80
CA ASP A 258 -9.13 -17.87 -7.41
C ASP A 258 -10.02 -17.61 -8.64
N PRO A 259 -10.80 -18.59 -9.13
CA PRO A 259 -11.69 -18.38 -10.27
C PRO A 259 -12.79 -17.34 -10.02
N SER A 260 -13.09 -17.01 -8.76
CA SER A 260 -14.05 -15.96 -8.43
C SER A 260 -13.48 -14.55 -8.70
N SER A 261 -12.16 -14.42 -8.87
CA SER A 261 -11.47 -13.16 -9.21
C SER A 261 -11.62 -12.73 -10.68
N LEU A 262 -12.44 -13.44 -11.46
CA LEU A 262 -12.81 -13.04 -12.82
C LEU A 262 -13.41 -11.65 -12.74
N HIS A 263 -12.82 -10.69 -13.45
CA HIS A 263 -13.24 -9.30 -13.36
C HIS A 263 -13.11 -8.57 -14.70
N GLY A 264 -13.90 -7.51 -14.87
CA GLY A 264 -13.91 -6.71 -16.10
C GLY A 264 -14.20 -5.24 -15.83
N GLY A 265 -14.04 -4.42 -16.87
CA GLY A 265 -14.46 -3.03 -16.90
C GLY A 265 -15.71 -2.88 -17.76
N CYS A 266 -16.83 -2.52 -17.15
CA CYS A 266 -18.05 -2.21 -17.87
C CYS A 266 -17.85 -1.03 -18.83
N PRO A 267 -18.63 -0.96 -19.93
CA PRO A 267 -18.57 0.17 -20.84
C PRO A 267 -18.79 1.49 -20.11
N VAL A 268 -17.99 2.51 -20.44
CA VAL A 268 -18.31 3.89 -20.03
C VAL A 268 -19.53 4.35 -20.83
N ILE A 269 -20.57 4.82 -20.15
CA ILE A 269 -21.78 5.32 -20.79
C ILE A 269 -21.72 6.85 -20.86
N LYS A 270 -21.26 7.50 -19.79
CA LYS A 270 -21.11 8.96 -19.72
C LYS A 270 -19.86 9.35 -18.91
N GLY A 271 -19.16 10.39 -19.37
CA GLY A 271 -17.89 10.85 -18.80
C GLY A 271 -16.68 10.12 -19.40
N ASN A 272 -15.59 10.04 -18.64
CA ASN A 272 -14.36 9.35 -19.04
C ASN A 272 -13.74 8.64 -17.82
N LYS A 273 -13.26 7.41 -18.01
CA LYS A 273 -12.65 6.63 -16.93
C LYS A 273 -11.14 6.66 -17.06
N TRP A 274 -10.48 7.23 -16.07
CA TRP A 274 -9.04 7.04 -15.84
C TRP A 274 -8.83 6.12 -14.64
N SER A 275 -7.89 5.19 -14.78
CA SER A 275 -7.52 4.28 -13.70
C SER A 275 -6.03 3.98 -13.74
N SER A 276 -5.46 3.60 -12.60
CA SER A 276 -4.11 3.06 -12.52
C SER A 276 -4.08 1.71 -11.80
N THR A 277 -3.46 0.73 -12.44
CA THR A 277 -3.35 -0.64 -11.94
C THR A 277 -1.92 -0.92 -11.49
N LYS A 278 -1.79 -1.57 -10.33
CA LYS A 278 -0.55 -2.18 -9.84
C LYS A 278 -0.81 -3.66 -9.62
N TRP A 279 -0.12 -4.49 -10.39
CA TRP A 279 -0.08 -5.94 -10.16
C TRP A 279 1.05 -6.29 -9.21
N MET A 280 0.80 -7.18 -8.25
CA MET A 280 1.76 -7.61 -7.24
C MET A 280 1.95 -9.12 -7.32
N HIS A 281 3.21 -9.56 -7.37
CA HIS A 281 3.61 -10.93 -7.58
C HIS A 281 3.93 -11.66 -6.27
N VAL A 282 3.94 -13.00 -6.32
CA VAL A 282 4.36 -13.83 -5.18
C VAL A 282 5.84 -13.66 -4.81
N ASN A 283 6.70 -13.31 -5.76
CA ASN A 283 8.12 -13.02 -5.56
C ASN A 283 8.48 -11.62 -6.10
N GLU A 284 9.72 -11.20 -5.88
CA GLU A 284 10.30 -9.98 -6.46
C GLU A 284 10.24 -9.99 -8.01
N TYR A 285 9.87 -8.85 -8.61
CA TYR A 285 9.60 -8.67 -10.04
C TYR A 285 10.58 -7.74 -10.78
#